data_AF-A0A8T3YYW7-F1
#
_entry.id   AF-A0A8T3YYW7-F1
#
_cell.length_a   1.000
_cell.length_b   1.000
_cell.length_c   1.000
_cell.angle_alpha   90.00
_cell.angle_beta   90.00
_cell.angle_gamma   90.00
#
_symmetry.space_group_name_H-M   'P 1'
#
loop_
_entity.id
_entity.type
_entity.pdbx_description
1 polymer ?
#
loop_
_entity_poly.entity_id
_entity_poly.type
_entity_poly.pdbx_seq_one_letter_code
_entity_poly.pdbx_strand_id
1 'polypeptide(L)'
;AGVDQLPDFDEWGEMFTDGLKIFAVELVYFIVPFIIIFMGIWASIGSLVALGASGNDLMPAAAFSAFSLIGGLLVIGLVVAVILGVFFTIGIANMAYYNSEIGAAFRFREILNTINAIGWVDYIIWYIMMIILGMIMGAIAGVLGLIPILGWALIVLVLYPYIYLLYARALGLLFVSGLKTQ
;
A
#
# COMPACT_ATOMS: atom_id res chain seq x y z
N ALA A 1 12.41 -11.19 20.04
CA ALA A 1 11.32 -10.27 20.39
C ALA A 1 10.38 -10.97 21.36
N GLY A 2 10.39 -10.52 22.61
CA GLY A 2 9.71 -11.12 23.77
C GLY A 2 9.95 -10.29 25.02
N VAL A 3 10.09 -8.97 24.84
CA VAL A 3 10.18 -8.03 25.96
C VAL A 3 8.75 -7.68 26.35
N ASP A 4 8.35 -8.09 27.56
CA ASP A 4 7.01 -7.85 28.13
C ASP A 4 6.80 -6.38 28.55
N GLN A 5 7.83 -5.54 28.44
CA GLN A 5 7.77 -4.12 28.77
C GLN A 5 7.49 -3.30 27.51
N LEU A 6 6.46 -2.43 27.59
CA LEU A 6 6.25 -1.42 26.56
C LEU A 6 7.47 -0.50 26.50
N PRO A 7 7.90 -0.09 25.30
CA PRO A 7 8.91 0.97 25.15
C PRO A 7 8.45 2.24 25.87
N ASP A 8 9.42 3.02 26.36
CA ASP A 8 9.13 4.33 26.92
C ASP A 8 8.58 5.26 25.82
N PHE A 9 7.66 6.13 26.23
CA PHE A 9 6.97 7.09 25.37
C PHE A 9 7.70 8.44 25.34
N ASP A 10 9.01 8.44 25.22
CA ASP A 10 9.88 9.62 25.25
C ASP A 10 10.44 10.00 23.86
N GLU A 11 10.37 9.09 22.89
CA GLU A 11 10.91 9.27 21.53
C GLU A 11 9.87 9.71 20.47
N TRP A 12 8.75 10.31 20.87
CA TRP A 12 7.67 10.70 19.93
C TRP A 12 8.13 11.58 18.76
N GLY A 13 9.09 12.47 19.03
CA GLY A 13 9.66 13.33 17.99
C GLY A 13 10.38 12.52 16.91
N GLU A 14 11.18 11.54 17.32
CA GLU A 14 11.90 10.65 16.42
C GLU A 14 10.92 9.75 15.66
N MET A 15 9.96 9.12 16.35
CA MET A 15 8.92 8.31 15.72
C MET A 15 8.10 9.08 14.68
N PHE A 16 7.77 10.35 14.95
CA PHE A 16 7.08 11.20 13.98
C PHE A 16 7.94 11.47 12.75
N THR A 17 9.23 11.79 12.93
CA THR A 17 10.15 11.99 11.80
C THR A 17 10.33 10.71 10.99
N ASP A 18 10.38 9.56 11.63
CA ASP A 18 10.48 8.27 10.96
C ASP A 18 9.22 7.93 10.17
N GLY A 19 8.04 8.24 10.71
CA GLY A 19 6.78 8.18 9.96
C GLY A 19 6.81 9.04 8.69
N LEU A 20 7.36 10.26 8.78
CA LEU A 20 7.51 11.15 7.61
C LEU A 20 8.50 10.58 6.57
N LYS A 21 9.57 9.91 7.02
CA LYS A 21 10.51 9.22 6.13
C LYS A 21 9.82 8.05 5.41
N ILE A 22 9.03 7.24 6.12
CA ILE A 22 8.24 6.16 5.51
C ILE A 22 7.31 6.74 4.44
N PHE A 23 6.61 7.84 4.76
CA PHE A 23 5.72 8.51 3.81
C PHE A 23 6.47 9.00 2.55
N ALA A 24 7.66 9.59 2.70
CA ALA A 24 8.47 9.99 1.55
C ALA A 24 8.88 8.79 0.68
N VAL A 25 9.27 7.66 1.29
CA VAL A 25 9.58 6.41 0.58
C VAL A 25 8.35 5.87 -0.15
N GLU A 26 7.19 5.89 0.50
CA GLU A 26 5.91 5.46 -0.10
C GLU A 26 5.60 6.28 -1.36
N LEU A 27 5.75 7.61 -1.30
CA LEU A 27 5.59 8.46 -2.47
C LEU A 27 6.52 8.05 -3.61
N VAL A 28 7.80 7.79 -3.34
CA VAL A 28 8.76 7.38 -4.37
C VAL A 28 8.39 6.02 -4.98
N TYR A 29 7.97 5.05 -4.17
CA TYR A 29 7.55 3.73 -4.65
C TYR A 29 6.26 3.79 -5.48
N PHE A 30 5.30 4.64 -5.09
CA PHE A 30 3.98 4.64 -5.69
C PHE A 30 3.70 5.80 -6.66
N ILE A 31 4.65 6.70 -6.90
CA ILE A 31 4.45 7.81 -7.86
C ILE A 31 4.22 7.31 -9.29
N VAL A 32 4.97 6.30 -9.74
CA VAL A 32 4.83 5.73 -11.08
C VAL A 32 3.45 5.08 -11.28
N PRO A 33 3.01 4.13 -10.44
CA PRO A 33 1.68 3.56 -10.57
C PRO A 33 0.57 4.60 -10.40
N PHE A 34 0.76 5.58 -9.51
CA PHE A 34 -0.19 6.69 -9.34
C PHE A 34 -0.36 7.49 -10.64
N ILE A 35 0.74 7.86 -11.31
CA ILE A 35 0.69 8.59 -12.59
C ILE A 35 -0.02 7.76 -13.66
N ILE A 36 0.25 6.45 -13.75
CA ILE A 36 -0.41 5.57 -14.73
C ILE A 36 -1.93 5.54 -14.51
N ILE A 37 -2.37 5.34 -13.27
CA ILE A 37 -3.79 5.31 -12.91
C ILE A 37 -4.43 6.69 -13.18
N PHE A 38 -3.75 7.76 -12.76
CA PHE A 38 -4.23 9.13 -12.96
C PHE A 38 -4.41 9.47 -14.44
N MET A 39 -3.44 9.10 -15.29
CA MET A 39 -3.57 9.28 -16.75
C MET A 39 -4.76 8.50 -17.32
N GLY A 40 -5.01 7.28 -16.83
CA GLY A 40 -6.19 6.49 -17.23
C GLY A 40 -7.50 7.18 -16.88
N ILE A 41 -7.62 7.69 -15.66
CA ILE A 41 -8.81 8.44 -15.22
C ILE A 41 -8.96 9.74 -16.03
N TRP A 42 -7.88 10.50 -16.19
CA TRP A 42 -7.88 11.77 -16.89
C TRP A 42 -8.27 11.63 -18.36
N ALA A 43 -7.70 10.65 -19.06
CA ALA A 43 -8.03 10.38 -20.45
C ALA A 43 -9.51 10.05 -20.64
N SER A 44 -10.12 9.35 -19.69
CA SER A 44 -11.52 8.97 -19.76
C SER A 44 -12.49 10.07 -19.34
N ILE A 45 -12.11 10.95 -18.42
CA ILE A 45 -12.87 12.20 -18.20
C ILE A 45 -12.85 13.03 -19.49
N GLY A 46 -11.68 13.17 -20.12
CA GLY A 46 -11.55 13.89 -21.39
C GLY A 46 -12.42 13.32 -22.51
N SER A 47 -12.49 11.99 -22.64
CA SER A 47 -13.35 11.35 -23.65
C SER A 47 -14.84 11.52 -23.36
N LEU A 48 -15.28 11.46 -22.09
CA LEU A 48 -16.66 11.73 -21.69
C LEU A 48 -17.07 13.18 -21.97
N VAL A 49 -16.18 14.15 -21.69
CA VAL A 49 -16.43 15.58 -21.99
C VAL A 49 -16.51 15.80 -23.51
N ALA A 50 -15.62 15.20 -24.30
CA ALA A 50 -15.64 15.30 -25.76
C ALA A 50 -16.93 14.70 -26.36
N LEU A 51 -17.39 13.55 -25.85
CA LEU A 51 -18.64 12.92 -26.25
C LEU A 51 -19.85 13.82 -25.94
N GLY A 52 -19.93 14.35 -24.71
CA GLY A 52 -21.00 15.29 -24.33
C GLY A 52 -21.00 16.58 -25.15
N ALA A 53 -19.84 17.09 -25.54
CA ALA A 53 -19.70 18.29 -26.37
C ALA A 53 -20.08 18.04 -27.84
N SER A 54 -19.95 16.81 -28.34
CA SER A 54 -20.28 16.46 -29.73
C SER A 54 -21.78 16.39 -30.04
N GLY A 55 -22.66 16.49 -29.03
CA GLY A 55 -24.11 16.42 -29.20
C GLY A 55 -24.63 15.03 -29.62
N ASN A 56 -23.74 14.04 -29.74
CA ASN A 56 -24.15 12.65 -29.92
C ASN A 56 -24.76 12.14 -28.62
N ASP A 57 -25.95 11.53 -28.71
CA ASP A 57 -26.49 10.71 -27.63
C ASP A 57 -25.43 9.67 -27.22
N LEU A 58 -25.30 9.44 -25.91
CA LEU A 58 -24.40 8.43 -25.34
C LEU A 58 -24.80 7.04 -25.85
N MET A 59 -24.36 6.68 -27.04
CA MET A 59 -24.50 5.33 -27.56
C MET A 59 -23.68 4.40 -26.65
N PRO A 60 -24.20 3.22 -26.28
CA PRO A 60 -23.50 2.28 -25.42
C PRO A 60 -22.07 1.95 -25.87
N ALA A 61 -21.80 1.95 -27.17
CA ALA A 61 -20.47 1.73 -27.75
C ALA A 61 -19.48 2.89 -27.46
N ALA A 62 -19.95 4.14 -27.44
CA ALA A 62 -19.14 5.31 -27.13
C ALA A 62 -18.86 5.43 -25.62
N ALA A 63 -19.82 5.06 -24.79
CA ALA A 63 -19.58 4.89 -23.35
C ALA A 63 -18.56 3.76 -23.11
N PHE A 64 -18.73 2.61 -23.76
CA PHE A 64 -17.82 1.47 -23.61
C PHE A 64 -16.36 1.80 -24.01
N SER A 65 -16.15 2.56 -25.09
CA SER A 65 -14.81 3.00 -25.50
C SER A 65 -14.19 4.03 -24.55
N ALA A 66 -15.00 4.90 -23.93
CA ALA A 66 -14.54 5.83 -22.90
C ALA A 66 -14.08 5.10 -21.62
N PHE A 67 -14.78 4.04 -21.24
CA PHE A 67 -14.47 3.23 -20.04
C PHE A 67 -13.41 2.15 -20.29
N SER A 68 -13.21 1.68 -21.53
CA SER A 68 -12.21 0.65 -21.84
C SER A 68 -10.78 1.13 -21.63
N LEU A 69 -10.51 2.43 -21.86
CA LEU A 69 -9.22 3.05 -21.60
C LEU A 69 -8.91 3.17 -20.10
N ILE A 70 -9.92 3.43 -19.26
CA ILE A 70 -9.79 3.34 -17.79
C ILE A 70 -9.38 1.92 -17.43
N GLY A 71 -10.11 0.92 -17.94
CA GLY A 71 -9.86 -0.47 -17.61
C GLY A 71 -8.42 -0.90 -17.88
N GLY A 72 -7.89 -0.56 -19.07
CA GLY A 72 -6.51 -0.92 -19.45
C GLY A 72 -5.44 -0.27 -18.57
N LEU A 73 -5.44 1.06 -18.45
CA LEU A 73 -4.42 1.78 -17.68
C LEU A 73 -4.56 1.57 -16.17
N LEU A 74 -5.79 1.42 -15.66
CA LEU A 74 -6.03 1.10 -14.26
C LEU A 74 -5.46 -0.28 -13.92
N VAL A 75 -5.71 -1.30 -14.75
CA VAL A 75 -5.15 -2.64 -14.53
C VAL A 75 -3.63 -2.61 -14.58
N ILE A 76 -3.03 -1.94 -15.56
CA ILE A 76 -1.57 -1.81 -15.65
C ILE A 76 -1.01 -1.10 -14.41
N GLY A 77 -1.63 0.02 -14.01
CA GLY A 77 -1.22 0.77 -12.83
C GLY A 77 -1.32 -0.05 -11.54
N LEU A 78 -2.39 -0.84 -11.37
CA LEU A 78 -2.54 -1.76 -10.25
C LEU A 78 -1.49 -2.87 -10.26
N VAL A 79 -1.18 -3.46 -11.41
CA VAL A 79 -0.13 -4.49 -11.53
C VAL A 79 1.23 -3.90 -11.13
N VAL A 80 1.56 -2.70 -11.63
CA VAL A 80 2.80 -2.01 -11.26
C VAL A 80 2.82 -1.68 -9.77
N ALA A 81 1.69 -1.23 -9.20
CA ALA A 81 1.58 -0.95 -7.77
C ALA A 81 1.81 -2.20 -6.93
N VAL A 82 1.26 -3.35 -7.32
CA VAL A 82 1.47 -4.62 -6.62
C VAL A 82 2.93 -5.05 -6.68
N ILE A 83 3.56 -4.96 -7.86
CA ILE A 83 4.99 -5.31 -8.03
C ILE A 83 5.86 -4.42 -7.16
N LEU A 84 5.66 -3.10 -7.19
CA LEU A 84 6.44 -2.17 -6.38
C LEU A 84 6.11 -2.31 -4.88
N GLY A 85 4.87 -2.63 -4.53
CA GLY A 85 4.42 -2.91 -3.16
C GLY A 85 5.13 -4.11 -2.52
N VAL A 86 5.42 -5.14 -3.31
CA VAL A 86 6.24 -6.27 -2.89
C VAL A 86 7.63 -5.81 -2.43
N PHE A 87 8.28 -4.90 -3.16
CA PHE A 87 9.59 -4.39 -2.77
C PHE A 87 9.50 -3.38 -1.63
N PHE A 88 8.49 -2.50 -1.66
CA PHE A 88 8.24 -1.48 -0.63
C PHE A 88 8.09 -2.10 0.76
N THR A 89 7.34 -3.20 0.86
CA THR A 89 7.09 -3.92 2.11
C THR A 89 8.40 -4.30 2.83
N ILE A 90 9.35 -4.90 2.12
CA ILE A 90 10.66 -5.24 2.71
C ILE A 90 11.56 -4.00 2.78
N GLY A 91 11.41 -3.04 1.87
CA GLY A 91 12.13 -1.76 1.89
C GLY A 91 11.91 -0.98 3.19
N ILE A 92 10.68 -0.85 3.67
CA ILE A 92 10.39 -0.18 4.96
C ILE A 92 10.94 -0.96 6.15
N ALA A 93 10.93 -2.30 6.10
CA ALA A 93 11.54 -3.14 7.14
C ALA A 93 13.07 -3.00 7.13
N ASN A 94 13.68 -2.91 5.95
CA ASN A 94 15.12 -2.65 5.80
C ASN A 94 15.48 -1.26 6.33
N MET A 95 14.65 -0.25 6.06
CA MET A 95 14.82 1.08 6.62
C MET A 95 14.80 1.07 8.15
N ALA A 96 13.83 0.37 8.76
CA ALA A 96 13.76 0.21 10.21
C ALA A 96 14.99 -0.54 10.78
N TYR A 97 15.53 -1.51 10.04
CA TYR A 97 16.74 -2.25 10.43
C TYR A 97 18.00 -1.37 10.42
N TYR A 98 18.10 -0.42 9.48
CA TYR A 98 19.23 0.50 9.35
C TYR A 98 18.94 1.89 9.96
N ASN A 99 18.41 1.93 11.18
CA ASN A 99 18.19 3.16 11.96
C ASN A 99 17.45 4.27 11.18
N SER A 100 16.38 3.90 10.48
CA SER A 100 15.51 4.82 9.75
C SER A 100 16.22 5.61 8.63
N GLU A 101 17.25 5.03 8.01
CA GLU A 101 17.95 5.60 6.85
C GLU A 101 17.12 5.44 5.56
N ILE A 102 16.63 6.55 4.98
CA ILE A 102 15.79 6.54 3.76
C ILE A 102 16.43 5.73 2.62
N GLY A 103 17.75 5.85 2.42
CA GLY A 103 18.47 5.13 1.37
C GLY A 103 18.38 3.61 1.50
N ALA A 104 18.25 3.09 2.72
CA ALA A 104 18.12 1.66 2.98
C ALA A 104 16.82 1.07 2.41
N ALA A 105 15.76 1.88 2.27
CA ALA A 105 14.52 1.45 1.65
C ALA A 105 14.66 1.14 0.16
N PHE A 106 15.72 1.61 -0.49
CA PHE A 106 15.98 1.43 -1.93
C PHE A 106 17.19 0.54 -2.22
N ARG A 107 17.75 -0.15 -1.22
CA ARG A 107 18.84 -1.11 -1.42
C ARG A 107 18.29 -2.41 -2.00
N PHE A 108 17.86 -2.36 -3.25
CA PHE A 108 17.15 -3.46 -3.94
C PHE A 108 17.88 -4.80 -3.89
N ARG A 109 19.22 -4.79 -3.90
CA ARG A 109 20.02 -6.01 -3.76
C ARG A 109 19.82 -6.67 -2.40
N GLU A 110 19.83 -5.90 -1.32
CA GLU A 110 19.58 -6.40 0.04
C GLU A 110 18.13 -6.85 0.19
N ILE A 111 17.19 -6.06 -0.32
CA ILE A 111 15.76 -6.39 -0.31
C ILE A 111 15.51 -7.74 -1.03
N LEU A 112 16.09 -7.92 -2.22
CA LEU A 112 16.00 -9.17 -2.97
C LEU A 112 16.65 -10.34 -2.22
N ASN A 113 17.80 -10.13 -1.59
CA ASN A 113 18.45 -11.17 -0.78
C ASN A 113 17.58 -11.58 0.41
N THR A 114 16.94 -10.61 1.09
CA THR A 114 16.02 -10.89 2.18
C THR A 114 14.78 -11.65 1.71
N ILE A 115 14.17 -11.26 0.58
CA ILE A 115 13.04 -11.99 0.00
C ILE A 115 13.45 -13.42 -0.40
N ASN A 116 14.63 -13.59 -1.01
CA ASN A 116 15.17 -14.91 -1.35
C ASN A 116 15.42 -15.78 -0.11
N ALA A 117 15.92 -15.18 0.98
CA ALA A 117 16.17 -15.88 2.23
C ALA A 117 14.88 -16.27 2.98
N ILE A 118 13.82 -15.46 2.86
CA ILE A 118 12.47 -15.83 3.30
C ILE A 118 11.92 -16.98 2.44
N GLY A 119 12.19 -16.93 1.14
CA GLY A 119 11.60 -17.78 0.13
C GLY A 119 10.44 -17.06 -0.57
N TRP A 120 10.49 -16.97 -1.90
CA TRP A 120 9.47 -16.26 -2.70
C TRP A 120 8.06 -16.80 -2.50
N VAL A 121 7.90 -18.11 -2.38
CA VAL A 121 6.58 -18.72 -2.19
C VAL A 121 5.98 -18.29 -0.85
N ASP A 122 6.73 -18.43 0.23
CA ASP A 122 6.27 -18.06 1.58
C ASP A 122 6.02 -16.54 1.70
N TYR A 123 6.90 -15.74 1.09
CA TYR A 123 6.72 -14.29 1.01
C TYR A 123 5.43 -13.90 0.27
N ILE A 124 5.16 -14.49 -0.89
CA ILE A 124 3.96 -14.19 -1.67
C ILE A 124 2.70 -14.69 -0.97
N ILE A 125 2.73 -15.85 -0.32
CA ILE A 125 1.62 -16.34 0.52
C ILE A 125 1.31 -15.34 1.63
N TRP A 126 2.35 -14.89 2.35
CA TRP A 126 2.20 -13.85 3.38
C TRP A 126 1.61 -12.57 2.79
N TYR A 127 2.12 -12.10 1.65
CA TYR A 127 1.68 -10.86 1.02
C TYR A 127 0.21 -10.92 0.58
N ILE A 128 -0.22 -12.04 -0.03
CA ILE A 128 -1.62 -12.29 -0.40
C ILE A 128 -2.50 -12.36 0.86
N MET A 129 -2.05 -13.02 1.92
CA MET A 129 -2.79 -13.06 3.18
C MET A 129 -3.00 -11.65 3.75
N MET A 130 -1.98 -10.79 3.72
CA MET A 130 -2.10 -9.40 4.17
C MET A 130 -3.06 -8.60 3.28
N ILE A 131 -3.07 -8.83 1.97
CA ILE A 131 -4.05 -8.23 1.05
C ILE A 131 -5.49 -8.67 1.40
N ILE A 132 -5.71 -9.97 1.64
CA ILE A 132 -7.03 -10.51 2.01
C ILE A 132 -7.50 -9.91 3.34
N LEU A 133 -6.62 -9.84 4.35
CA LEU A 133 -6.92 -9.20 5.62
C LEU A 133 -7.25 -7.71 5.43
N GLY A 134 -6.49 -7.01 4.60
CA GLY A 134 -6.77 -5.62 4.23
C GLY A 134 -8.15 -5.45 3.59
N MET A 135 -8.53 -6.35 2.68
CA MET A 135 -9.87 -6.34 2.05
C MET A 135 -10.99 -6.57 3.06
N ILE A 136 -10.85 -7.56 3.96
CA ILE A 136 -11.83 -7.84 5.02
C ILE A 136 -12.00 -6.62 5.92
N MET A 137 -10.88 -6.04 6.36
CA MET A 137 -10.91 -4.86 7.21
C MET A 137 -11.46 -3.62 6.50
N GLY A 138 -11.16 -3.46 5.21
CA GLY A 138 -11.75 -2.42 4.37
C GLY A 138 -13.26 -2.56 4.22
N ALA A 139 -13.77 -3.79 4.09
CA ALA A 139 -15.21 -4.05 4.07
C ALA A 139 -15.87 -3.71 5.42
N ILE A 140 -15.23 -4.08 6.54
CA ILE A 140 -15.69 -3.69 7.89
C ILE A 140 -15.70 -2.17 8.04
N ALA A 141 -14.64 -1.48 7.64
CA ALA A 141 -14.56 -0.03 7.65
C ALA A 141 -15.66 0.61 6.77
N GLY A 142 -15.96 0.02 5.61
CA GLY A 142 -17.03 0.45 4.73
C GLY A 142 -18.42 0.39 5.37
N VAL A 143 -18.72 -0.70 6.09
CA VAL A 143 -19.98 -0.84 6.83
C VAL A 143 -20.03 0.14 8.01
N LEU A 144 -18.94 0.26 8.78
CA LEU A 144 -18.87 1.21 9.88
C LEU A 144 -19.02 2.65 9.40
N GLY A 145 -18.47 3.00 8.24
CA GLY A 145 -18.58 4.32 7.63
C GLY A 145 -20.01 4.75 7.31
N LEU A 146 -20.98 3.82 7.25
CA LEU A 146 -22.40 4.13 7.11
C LEU A 146 -23.01 4.76 8.36
N ILE A 147 -22.37 4.61 9.53
CA ILE A 147 -22.82 5.19 10.80
C ILE A 147 -22.08 6.52 11.02
N PRO A 148 -22.77 7.67 10.94
CA PRO A 148 -22.13 8.97 11.15
C PRO A 148 -21.52 9.08 12.54
N ILE A 149 -20.36 9.75 12.63
CA ILE A 149 -19.62 10.05 13.87
C ILE A 149 -19.11 8.81 14.60
N LEU A 150 -19.98 7.93 15.11
CA LEU A 150 -19.60 6.74 15.89
C LEU A 150 -18.83 5.71 15.05
N GLY A 151 -19.28 5.46 13.82
CA GLY A 151 -18.59 4.54 12.93
C GLY A 151 -17.18 5.01 12.59
N TRP A 152 -17.05 6.29 12.25
CA TRP A 152 -15.75 6.95 12.01
C TRP A 152 -14.85 6.95 13.25
N ALA A 153 -15.39 7.22 14.44
CA ALA A 153 -14.65 7.13 15.69
C ALA A 153 -14.10 5.72 15.92
N LEU A 154 -14.90 4.67 15.67
CA LEU A 154 -14.44 3.28 15.79
C LEU A 154 -13.37 2.94 14.75
N ILE A 155 -13.49 3.44 13.51
CA ILE A 155 -12.48 3.23 12.47
C ILE A 155 -11.13 3.82 12.89
N VAL A 156 -11.12 5.09 13.31
CA VAL A 156 -9.88 5.82 13.61
C VAL A 156 -9.26 5.38 14.93
N LEU A 157 -10.06 5.15 15.97
CA LEU A 157 -9.56 4.87 17.31
C LEU A 157 -9.32 3.38 17.58
N VAL A 158 -9.99 2.50 16.85
CA VAL A 158 -9.90 1.05 17.06
C VAL A 158 -9.39 0.38 15.80
N LEU A 159 -10.13 0.44 14.70
CA LEU A 159 -9.84 -0.41 13.55
C LEU A 159 -8.44 -0.17 12.97
N TYR A 160 -8.08 1.08 12.65
CA TYR A 160 -6.78 1.41 12.07
C TYR A 160 -5.58 1.12 12.98
N PRO A 161 -5.55 1.55 14.26
CA PRO A 161 -4.45 1.23 15.16
C PRO A 161 -4.17 -0.27 15.24
N TYR A 162 -5.22 -1.10 15.37
CA TYR A 162 -5.06 -2.55 15.43
C TYR A 162 -4.52 -3.14 14.12
N ILE A 163 -4.95 -2.64 12.95
CA ILE A 163 -4.44 -3.10 11.65
C ILE A 163 -2.97 -2.72 11.47
N TYR A 164 -2.59 -1.48 11.78
CA TYR A 164 -1.21 -1.04 11.65
C TYR A 164 -0.28 -1.83 12.58
N LEU A 165 -0.70 -2.08 13.82
CA LEU A 165 0.05 -2.93 14.76
C LEU A 165 0.20 -4.36 14.26
N LEU A 166 -0.88 -4.95 13.73
CA LEU A 166 -0.85 -6.30 13.14
C LEU A 166 0.12 -6.35 11.95
N TYR A 167 0.02 -5.38 11.03
CA TYR A 167 0.85 -5.32 9.83
C TYR A 167 2.33 -5.14 10.19
N ALA A 168 2.65 -4.17 11.05
CA ALA A 168 4.01 -3.92 11.51
C ALA A 168 4.62 -5.16 12.19
N ARG A 169 3.85 -5.84 13.06
CA ARG A 169 4.29 -7.06 13.72
C ARG A 169 4.50 -8.21 12.74
N ALA A 170 3.55 -8.43 11.83
CA ALA A 170 3.63 -9.49 10.83
C ALA A 170 4.84 -9.28 9.90
N LEU A 171 5.08 -8.04 9.49
CA LEU A 171 6.22 -7.66 8.66
C LEU A 171 7.54 -7.85 9.41
N GLY A 172 7.63 -7.41 10.66
CA GLY A 172 8.82 -7.60 11.49
C GLY A 172 9.16 -9.08 11.66
N LEU A 173 8.17 -9.95 11.91
CA LEU A 173 8.37 -11.39 12.02
C LEU A 173 8.86 -12.01 10.70
N LEU A 174 8.27 -11.62 9.57
CA LEU A 174 8.66 -12.08 8.24
C LEU A 174 10.09 -11.63 7.88
N PHE A 175 10.43 -10.38 8.18
CA PHE A 175 11.77 -9.84 7.94
C PHE A 175 12.82 -10.58 8.79
N VAL A 176 12.53 -10.79 10.08
CA VAL A 176 13.41 -11.55 10.99
C VAL A 176 13.55 -13.01 10.55
N SER A 177 12.52 -13.66 9.99
CA SER A 177 12.68 -15.01 9.46
C SER A 177 13.68 -15.07 8.31
N GLY A 178 13.72 -14.04 7.45
CA GLY A 178 14.73 -13.92 6.39
C GLY A 178 16.15 -13.70 6.89
N LEU A 179 16.32 -12.95 8.00
CA LEU A 179 17.65 -12.73 8.59
C LEU A 179 18.24 -13.98 9.24
N LYS A 180 17.40 -14.92 9.71
CA LYS A 180 17.85 -16.18 10.34
C LYS A 180 18.35 -17.21 9.35
N THR A 181 17.97 -17.09 8.08
CA THR A 181 18.34 -17.98 6.98
C THR A 181 19.56 -17.51 6.18
N GLN A 182 20.06 -16.30 6.47
CA GLN A 182 21.32 -15.76 5.93
C GLN A 182 22.51 -16.19 6.79
#